data_AF-A0A6B3DTV1-F1
#
_entry.id   AF-A0A6B3DTV1-F1
#
_cell.length_a   1.000
_cell.length_b   1.000
_cell.length_c   1.000
_cell.angle_alpha   90.00
_cell.angle_beta   90.00
_cell.angle_gamma   90.00
#
_symmetry.space_group_name_H-M   'P 1'
#
loop_
_entity.id
_entity.type
_entity.pdbx_description
1 polymer ?
#
loop_
_entity_poly.entity_id
_entity_poly.type
_entity_poly.pdbx_seq_one_letter_code
_entity_poly.pdbx_strand_id
1 'polypeptide(L)'
;MTATPSLDPPAARLRLGAQPCRDGTSRRIDGAWWPRSYDLTAELPGLLAALPDRWGHVTSVLVNGAMWSLSGDGVPVEDPEHRQVHLRRTDPPRAEDTVCLLAPGHGRWDLLVVPPAATEVEAARLMAMATADGPLSTRKMS
;
A
#
# COMPACT_ATOMS: atom_id res chain seq x y z
N MET A 1 -11.13 -36.08 -2.66
CA MET A 1 -10.09 -35.16 -3.15
C MET A 1 -9.95 -34.07 -2.11
N THR A 2 -8.88 -34.13 -1.33
CA THR A 2 -8.65 -33.23 -0.19
C THR A 2 -7.88 -32.01 -0.71
N ALA A 3 -8.54 -30.86 -0.80
CA ALA A 3 -7.87 -29.59 -1.09
C ALA A 3 -7.22 -29.10 0.22
N THR A 4 -5.89 -29.06 0.24
CA THR A 4 -5.13 -28.34 1.26
C THR A 4 -5.56 -26.88 1.20
N PRO A 5 -6.11 -26.27 2.27
CA PRO A 5 -6.30 -24.83 2.30
C PRO A 5 -4.90 -24.23 2.37
N SER A 6 -4.48 -23.61 1.27
CA SER A 6 -3.31 -22.76 1.28
C SER A 6 -3.56 -21.70 2.36
N LEU A 7 -2.67 -21.65 3.36
CA LEU A 7 -2.68 -20.70 4.47
C LEU A 7 -2.33 -19.28 3.99
N ASP A 8 -2.80 -18.91 2.80
CA ASP A 8 -2.64 -17.57 2.27
C ASP A 8 -3.46 -16.64 3.15
N PRO A 9 -2.83 -15.64 3.80
CA PRO A 9 -3.59 -14.57 4.41
C PRO A 9 -4.51 -13.99 3.33
N PRO A 10 -5.76 -13.65 3.68
CA PRO A 10 -6.78 -13.37 2.68
C PRO A 10 -6.31 -12.22 1.80
N ALA A 11 -6.00 -12.53 0.53
CA ALA A 11 -5.21 -11.71 -0.37
C ALA A 11 -5.55 -10.21 -0.23
N ALA A 12 -4.55 -9.40 0.10
CA ALA A 12 -4.74 -7.96 0.18
C ALA A 12 -5.26 -7.44 -1.16
N ARG A 13 -6.24 -6.53 -1.11
CA ARG A 13 -6.80 -5.90 -2.32
C ARG A 13 -5.83 -4.84 -2.80
N LEU A 14 -4.84 -5.27 -3.57
CA LEU A 14 -3.74 -4.44 -4.06
C LEU A 14 -3.77 -4.35 -5.58
N ARG A 15 -3.61 -3.14 -6.11
CA ARG A 15 -3.42 -2.88 -7.55
C ARG A 15 -2.15 -2.08 -7.74
N LEU A 16 -1.17 -2.66 -8.42
CA LEU A 16 0.10 -2.00 -8.70
C LEU A 16 0.09 -1.38 -10.09
N GLY A 17 0.73 -0.22 -10.22
CA GLY A 17 1.00 0.40 -11.51
C GLY A 17 1.97 -0.45 -12.33
N ALA A 18 1.79 -0.43 -13.65
CA ALA A 18 2.60 -1.23 -14.58
C ALA A 18 4.06 -0.75 -14.70
N GLN A 19 4.37 0.47 -14.27
CA GLN A 19 5.69 1.05 -14.47
C GLN A 19 6.15 1.84 -13.23
N PRO A 20 7.20 1.40 -12.53
CA PRO A 20 7.84 2.22 -11.52
C PRO A 20 8.45 3.44 -12.22
N CYS A 21 7.91 4.63 -11.98
CA CYS A 21 8.46 5.85 -12.53
C CYS A 21 9.78 6.16 -11.81
N ARG A 22 10.90 5.79 -12.43
CA ARG A 22 12.26 6.11 -11.96
C ARG A 22 12.65 7.59 -12.16
N ASP A 23 11.81 8.38 -12.82
CA ASP A 23 12.10 9.78 -13.13
C ASP A 23 11.55 10.70 -12.03
N GLY A 24 12.46 11.30 -11.25
CA GLY A 24 12.20 12.02 -10.00
C GLY A 24 11.44 13.34 -10.12
N THR A 25 10.58 13.53 -11.13
CA THR A 25 9.91 14.80 -11.41
C THR A 25 8.42 14.84 -11.06
N SER A 26 7.82 13.71 -10.69
CA SER A 26 6.46 13.70 -10.12
C SER A 26 6.34 12.50 -9.20
N ARG A 27 6.03 12.74 -7.94
CA ARG A 27 5.83 11.71 -6.91
C ARG A 27 4.57 10.90 -7.25
N ARG A 28 4.68 10.01 -8.25
CA ARG A 28 3.61 9.13 -8.69
C ARG A 28 3.47 8.00 -7.67
N ILE A 29 2.22 7.69 -7.37
CA ILE A 29 1.82 6.56 -6.56
C ILE A 29 2.13 5.28 -7.35
N ASP A 30 2.86 4.33 -6.75
CA ASP A 30 3.26 3.06 -7.35
C ASP A 30 2.12 2.02 -7.38
N GLY A 31 1.05 2.26 -6.62
CA GLY A 31 -0.13 1.42 -6.61
C GLY A 31 -1.20 1.89 -5.64
N ALA A 32 -2.33 1.20 -5.59
CA ALA A 32 -3.37 1.43 -4.61
C ALA A 32 -3.67 0.15 -3.83
N TRP A 33 -3.94 0.33 -2.56
CA TRP A 33 -4.25 -0.70 -1.61
C TRP A 33 -5.57 -0.38 -0.93
N TRP A 34 -6.48 -1.34 -0.91
CA TRP A 34 -7.76 -1.24 -0.23
C TRP A 34 -7.77 -2.17 1.00
N PRO A 35 -7.38 -1.67 2.19
CA PRO A 35 -7.46 -2.45 3.42
C PRO A 35 -8.91 -2.77 3.79
N ARG A 36 -9.13 -3.81 4.62
CA ARG A 36 -10.47 -4.08 5.17
C ARG A 36 -10.72 -3.31 6.47
N SER A 37 -9.67 -2.94 7.18
CA SER A 37 -9.72 -2.19 8.44
C SER A 37 -8.57 -1.17 8.52
N TYR A 38 -8.71 -0.19 9.42
CA TYR A 38 -7.61 0.73 9.78
C TYR A 38 -6.62 0.12 10.79
N ASP A 39 -6.76 -1.17 11.09
CA ASP A 39 -5.78 -1.92 11.88
C ASP A 39 -4.59 -2.32 11.00
N LEU A 40 -3.52 -1.54 11.10
CA LEU A 40 -2.34 -1.79 10.29
C LEU A 40 -1.66 -3.13 10.64
N THR A 41 -1.74 -3.57 11.90
CA THR A 41 -1.06 -4.80 12.35
C THR A 41 -1.69 -6.07 11.78
N ALA A 42 -3.02 -6.06 11.61
CA ALA A 42 -3.73 -7.15 10.95
C ALA A 42 -3.58 -7.13 9.42
N GLU A 43 -3.46 -5.94 8.84
CA GLU A 43 -3.50 -5.74 7.39
C GLU A 43 -2.10 -5.83 6.74
N LEU A 44 -1.02 -5.49 7.47
CA LEU A 44 0.34 -5.51 6.93
C LEU A 44 0.80 -6.90 6.43
N PRO A 45 0.60 -8.00 7.17
CA PRO A 45 1.07 -9.32 6.74
C PRO A 45 0.43 -9.72 5.41
N GLY A 46 -0.87 -9.45 5.25
CA GLY A 46 -1.59 -9.71 4.00
C GLY A 46 -1.12 -8.80 2.85
N LEU A 47 -0.80 -7.53 3.14
CA LEU A 47 -0.22 -6.62 2.16
C LEU A 47 1.15 -7.13 1.67
N LEU A 48 2.04 -7.47 2.59
CA LEU A 48 3.40 -7.94 2.31
C LEU A 48 3.38 -9.27 1.52
N ALA A 49 2.45 -10.18 1.82
CA ALA A 49 2.25 -11.40 1.05
C ALA A 49 1.80 -11.15 -0.39
N ALA A 50 1.05 -10.06 -0.63
CA ALA A 50 0.56 -9.70 -1.95
C ALA A 50 1.58 -8.85 -2.75
N LEU A 51 2.70 -8.44 -2.15
CA LEU A 51 3.73 -7.68 -2.85
C LEU A 51 4.52 -8.59 -3.80
N PRO A 52 4.87 -8.09 -4.99
CA PRO A 52 5.72 -8.83 -5.92
C PRO A 52 7.17 -8.86 -5.42
N ASP A 53 7.87 -9.98 -5.62
CA ASP A 53 9.28 -10.15 -5.25
C ASP A 53 10.19 -9.03 -5.80
N ARG A 54 9.81 -8.42 -6.93
CA ARG A 54 10.54 -7.32 -7.57
C ARG A 54 10.66 -6.06 -6.69
N TRP A 55 9.79 -5.90 -5.69
CA TRP A 55 9.85 -4.77 -4.75
C TRP A 55 10.87 -4.98 -3.64
N GLY A 56 11.35 -6.21 -3.50
CA GLY A 56 12.27 -6.64 -2.46
C GLY A 56 11.59 -6.75 -1.10
N HIS A 57 12.39 -7.12 -0.11
CA HIS A 57 11.94 -7.25 1.25
C HIS A 57 11.74 -5.87 1.89
N VAL A 58 10.50 -5.59 2.31
CA VAL A 58 10.12 -4.34 2.97
C VAL A 58 10.47 -4.42 4.45
N THR A 59 11.38 -3.57 4.92
CA THR A 59 11.80 -3.55 6.34
C THR A 59 11.16 -2.42 7.13
N SER A 60 10.55 -1.44 6.46
CA SER A 60 9.92 -0.32 7.15
C SER A 60 8.70 0.18 6.39
N VAL A 61 7.63 0.43 7.13
CA VAL A 61 6.37 0.96 6.60
C VAL A 61 6.09 2.27 7.29
N LEU A 62 5.93 3.30 6.49
CA LEU A 62 5.67 4.67 6.90
C LEU A 62 4.21 4.97 6.59
N VAL A 63 3.44 5.32 7.62
CA VAL A 63 2.00 5.60 7.50
C VAL A 63 1.63 6.91 8.18
N ASN A 64 0.50 7.50 7.77
CA ASN A 64 -0.08 8.62 8.51
C ASN A 64 -0.70 8.12 9.82
N GLY A 65 -0.13 8.53 10.95
CA GLY A 65 -0.59 8.11 12.28
C GLY A 65 -2.01 8.56 12.65
N ALA A 66 -2.57 9.56 11.96
CA ALA A 66 -3.93 10.05 12.19
C ALA A 66 -5.01 9.13 11.58
N MET A 67 -4.69 8.41 10.50
CA MET A 67 -5.63 7.52 9.79
C MET A 67 -5.54 6.07 10.30
N TRP A 68 -4.35 5.63 10.71
CA TRP A 68 -4.07 4.24 11.06
C TRP A 68 -4.05 4.01 12.56
N SER A 69 -4.86 3.04 13.02
CA SER A 69 -4.78 2.53 14.39
C SER A 69 -3.56 1.61 14.49
N LEU A 70 -2.55 2.09 15.21
CA LEU A 70 -1.41 1.27 15.61
C LEU A 70 -1.66 0.82 17.05
N SER A 71 -1.55 -0.49 17.31
CA SER A 71 -1.73 -1.12 18.63
C SER A 71 -0.59 -0.80 19.62
N GLY A 72 -0.25 0.49 19.75
CA GLY A 72 0.91 0.98 20.49
C GLY A 72 2.07 1.38 19.56
N ASP A 73 2.80 2.41 19.95
CA ASP A 73 3.98 2.87 19.22
C ASP A 73 5.07 1.78 19.23
N GLY A 74 5.22 1.07 18.11
CA GLY A 74 6.37 0.19 17.89
C GLY A 74 6.14 -1.31 18.06
N VAL A 75 4.91 -1.83 17.95
CA VAL A 75 4.72 -3.28 17.78
C VAL A 75 5.36 -3.71 16.45
N PRO A 76 6.39 -4.58 16.46
CA PRO A 76 6.96 -5.11 15.23
C PRO A 76 5.91 -6.01 14.57
N VAL A 77 5.61 -5.75 13.31
CA VAL A 77 4.78 -6.66 12.52
C VAL A 77 5.70 -7.62 11.79
N GLU A 78 5.35 -8.89 11.81
CA GLU A 78 6.09 -9.91 11.07
C GLU A 78 5.55 -9.97 9.64
N ASP A 79 6.45 -9.97 8.67
CA ASP A 79 6.10 -10.32 7.29
C ASP A 79 5.78 -11.83 7.18
N PRO A 80 5.28 -12.31 6.04
CA PRO A 80 5.00 -13.73 5.82
C PRO A 80 6.23 -14.64 5.96
N GLU A 81 7.44 -14.09 5.89
CA GLU A 81 8.71 -14.80 6.12
C GLU A 81 9.19 -14.68 7.58
N HIS A 82 8.34 -14.23 8.51
CA HIS A 82 8.65 -13.99 9.93
C HIS A 82 9.75 -12.95 10.17
N ARG A 83 9.91 -11.98 9.26
CA ARG A 83 10.87 -10.88 9.40
C ARG A 83 10.20 -9.65 9.99
N GLN A 84 10.91 -8.96 10.85
CA GLN A 84 10.39 -7.78 11.53
C GLN A 84 10.30 -6.58 10.58
N VAL A 85 9.10 -6.02 10.50
CA VAL A 85 8.79 -4.81 9.74
C VAL A 85 8.50 -3.68 10.71
N HIS A 86 9.30 -2.62 10.59
CA HIS A 86 9.18 -1.46 11.46
C HIS A 86 8.08 -0.53 10.97
N LEU A 87 7.04 -0.37 11.79
CA LEU A 87 6.00 0.62 11.57
C LEU A 87 6.47 1.98 12.06
N ARG A 88 6.45 2.98 11.19
CA ARG A 88 6.80 4.38 11.49
C ARG A 88 5.63 5.28 11.17
N ARG A 89 5.25 6.11 12.15
CA ARG A 89 4.33 7.22 11.93
C ARG A 89 5.11 8.37 11.32
N THR A 90 4.57 8.98 10.26
CA THR A 90 5.09 10.24 9.73
C THR A 90 4.10 11.35 10.08
N ASP A 91 4.61 12.45 10.62
CA ASP A 91 3.85 13.70 10.70
C ASP A 91 3.64 14.28 9.28
N PRO A 92 2.53 15.00 9.03
CA PRO A 92 2.23 15.60 7.74
C PRO A 92 3.34 16.54 7.26
N PRO A 93 3.59 16.64 5.93
CA PRO A 93 2.56 16.87 4.92
C PRO A 93 2.43 15.73 3.89
N ARG A 94 2.41 14.47 4.33
CA ARG A 94 2.08 13.36 3.43
C ARG A 94 0.57 13.36 3.15
N ALA A 95 0.20 13.09 1.89
CA ALA A 95 -1.19 12.87 1.52
C ALA A 95 -1.81 11.84 2.47
N GLU A 96 -2.98 12.19 3.01
CA GLU A 96 -3.62 11.50 4.14
C GLU A 96 -3.80 10.01 3.86
N ASP A 97 -4.14 9.69 2.61
CA ASP A 97 -4.42 8.36 2.10
C ASP A 97 -3.21 7.69 1.45
N THR A 98 -2.00 7.78 2.02
CA THR A 98 -0.80 7.15 1.41
C THR A 98 0.07 6.40 2.41
N VAL A 99 0.43 5.17 2.06
CA VAL A 99 1.39 4.31 2.78
C VAL A 99 2.67 4.22 1.97
N CYS A 100 3.82 4.28 2.64
CA CYS A 100 5.12 4.06 2.00
C CYS A 100 5.79 2.84 2.55
N LEU A 101 6.30 2.03 1.64
CA LEU A 101 7.08 0.86 1.92
C LEU A 101 8.54 1.16 1.57
N LEU A 102 9.43 0.93 2.51
CA LEU A 102 10.87 1.05 2.33
C LEU A 102 11.49 -0.34 2.29
N ALA A 103 12.10 -0.65 1.15
CA ALA A 103 12.84 -1.88 0.93
C ALA A 103 14.32 -1.52 0.73
N PRO A 104 15.20 -1.85 1.69
CA PRO A 104 16.63 -1.60 1.58
C PRO A 104 17.19 -2.25 0.31
N GLY A 105 17.93 -1.47 -0.49
CA GLY A 105 18.50 -1.94 -1.76
C GLY A 105 17.54 -1.92 -2.96
N HIS A 106 16.23 -1.74 -2.76
CA HIS A 106 15.24 -1.67 -3.86
C HIS A 106 14.62 -0.27 -4.01
N GLY A 107 14.42 0.45 -2.91
CA GLY A 107 13.96 1.83 -2.92
C GLY A 107 12.74 2.09 -2.02
N ARG A 108 11.99 3.13 -2.38
CA ARG A 108 10.73 3.51 -1.71
C ARG A 108 9.57 3.31 -2.67
N TRP A 109 8.51 2.69 -2.16
CA TRP A 109 7.26 2.47 -2.87
C TRP A 109 6.14 3.22 -2.16
N ASP A 110 5.34 3.98 -2.91
CA ASP A 110 4.22 4.77 -2.39
C ASP A 110 2.89 4.18 -2.85
N LEU A 111 2.06 3.71 -1.92
CA LEU A 111 0.75 3.13 -2.16
C LEU A 111 -0.37 4.07 -1.69
N LEU A 112 -1.36 4.32 -2.54
CA LEU A 112 -2.59 5.01 -2.14
C LEU A 112 -3.46 4.05 -1.31
N VAL A 113 -3.95 4.50 -0.17
CA VAL A 113 -4.88 3.77 0.68
C VAL A 113 -6.30 4.16 0.32
N VAL A 114 -7.11 3.20 -0.09
CA VAL A 114 -8.55 3.43 -0.23
C VAL A 114 -9.20 3.25 1.15
N PRO A 115 -10.05 4.19 1.61
CA PRO A 115 -10.77 4.00 2.86
C PRO A 115 -11.53 2.67 2.90
N PRO A 116 -11.43 1.85 3.96
CA PRO A 116 -12.20 0.62 4.10
C PRO A 116 -13.72 0.86 4.09
N ALA A 117 -14.15 2.07 4.48
CA ALA A 117 -15.55 2.50 4.42
C ALA A 117 -16.04 2.86 3.01
N ALA A 118 -15.13 2.98 2.03
CA ALA A 118 -15.50 3.26 0.64
C ALA A 118 -16.27 2.09 0.04
N THR A 119 -17.25 2.38 -0.81
CA THR A 119 -17.98 1.35 -1.55
C THR A 119 -17.08 0.65 -2.56
N GLU A 120 -17.42 -0.57 -2.98
CA GLU A 120 -16.66 -1.30 -4.01
C GLU A 120 -16.47 -0.49 -5.30
N VAL A 121 -17.48 0.29 -5.69
CA VAL A 121 -17.45 1.14 -6.88
C VAL A 121 -16.45 2.29 -6.71
N GLU A 122 -16.46 2.97 -5.56
CA GLU A 122 -15.52 4.05 -5.25
C GLU A 122 -14.10 3.51 -5.12
N ALA A 123 -13.92 2.39 -4.44
CA ALA A 123 -12.65 1.72 -4.29
C ALA A 123 -12.06 1.32 -5.66
N ALA A 124 -12.87 0.71 -6.53
CA ALA A 124 -12.46 0.37 -7.88
C ALA A 124 -12.04 1.61 -8.68
N ARG A 125 -12.78 2.72 -8.57
CA ARG A 125 -12.43 3.99 -9.22
C ARG A 125 -11.12 4.56 -8.68
N LEU A 126 -10.96 4.67 -7.36
CA LEU A 126 -9.75 5.20 -6.73
C LEU A 126 -8.53 4.35 -7.08
N MET A 127 -8.65 3.03 -7.01
CA MET A 127 -7.54 2.14 -7.40
C MET A 127 -7.23 2.23 -8.90
N ALA A 128 -8.23 2.43 -9.76
CA ALA A 128 -8.00 2.66 -11.19
C ALA A 128 -7.33 4.02 -11.45
N MET A 129 -7.73 5.07 -10.74
CA MET A 129 -7.11 6.40 -10.85
C MET A 129 -5.66 6.40 -10.37
N ALA A 130 -5.35 5.68 -9.30
CA ALA A 130 -4.00 5.57 -8.76
C ALA A 130 -3.04 4.81 -9.69
N THR A 131 -3.55 3.87 -10.47
CA THR A 131 -2.76 3.05 -11.41
C THR A 131 -2.78 3.58 -12.84
N ALA A 132 -3.62 4.58 -13.13
CA ALA A 132 -3.61 5.29 -14.39
C ALA A 132 -2.35 6.17 -14.46
N ASP A 133 -1.48 5.88 -15.42
CA ASP A 133 -0.35 6.75 -15.77
C ASP A 133 -0.92 8.11 -16.20
N GLY A 134 -0.96 9.08 -15.28
CA GLY A 134 -1.67 10.34 -15.50
C GLY A 134 -1.09 11.14 -16.68
N PRO A 135 -1.92 11.96 -17.35
CA PRO A 135 -2.47 13.11 -16.63
C PRO A 135 -3.98 13.30 -16.81
N LEU A 136 -4.60 13.97 -15.83
CA LEU A 136 -5.75 14.83 -16.07
C LEU A 136 -5.31 15.96 -17.03
N SER A 137 -5.20 15.67 -18.32
CA SER A 137 -5.24 16.72 -19.33
C SER A 137 -6.67 17.23 -19.34
N THR A 138 -6.85 18.37 -18.70
CA THR A 138 -7.94 19.32 -18.93
C THR A 138 -8.02 19.65 -20.40
N ARG A 139 -8.72 18.81 -21.18
CA ARG A 139 -8.99 19.11 -22.58
C ARG A 139 -10.18 20.06 -22.66
N LYS A 140 -9.90 21.34 -22.40
CA LYS A 140 -10.74 22.47 -22.80
C LYS A 140 -10.76 22.49 -24.34
N MET A 141 -11.90 22.18 -24.95
CA MET A 141 -12.23 22.54 -26.34
C MET A 141 -13.57 23.28 -26.21
N SER A 142 -13.61 24.62 -26.27
CA SER A 142 -13.49 25.49 -27.47
C SER A 142 -14.50 25.09 -28.54
#